data_AF-A0A946MMD3-F1
#
_entry.id   AF-A0A946MMD3-F1
#
_cell.length_a   1.000
_cell.length_b   1.000
_cell.length_c   1.000
_cell.angle_alpha   90.00
_cell.angle_beta   90.00
_cell.angle_gamma   90.00
#
_symmetry.space_group_name_H-M   'P 1'
#
loop_
_entity.id
_entity.type
_entity.pdbx_description
1 polymer ?
#
loop_
_entity_poly.entity_id
_entity_poly.type
_entity_poly.pdbx_seq_one_letter_code
_entity_poly.pdbx_strand_id
1 'polypeptide(L)'
;KKINQDAFKVARLVIVSGSGITQGIKRNLYLETDKKKHPVKKAEPYKLADVNVMNIDADKFLSVVSGFWDVIIIDMPDPSTPELSKLYSREFYKKVKQHLSQHGLVVVQATSPYLAKESFLCIGRTLENAAFETLPFHENVPSFGDWGWYLAWHPNVTKAKILDRIEKLTIDVPTRFLTPEVFKSELIFGKDALATTNKQVNTILYPVLLSLYNHESWLLD
;
A
#
# COMPACT_ATOMS: atom_id res chain seq x y z
N LYS A 1 -2.09 -24.95 4.30
CA LYS A 1 -2.81 -23.76 4.84
C LYS A 1 -3.22 -22.91 3.63
N LYS A 2 -4.51 -22.83 3.27
CA LYS A 2 -4.95 -22.03 2.10
C LYS A 2 -4.68 -20.55 2.41
N ILE A 3 -3.82 -19.90 1.62
CA ILE A 3 -3.54 -18.46 1.74
C ILE A 3 -4.87 -17.70 1.57
N ASN A 4 -5.13 -16.79 2.51
CA ASN A 4 -6.19 -15.78 2.49
C ASN A 4 -7.65 -16.25 2.48
N GLN A 5 -7.96 -17.53 2.69
CA GLN A 5 -9.33 -18.10 2.78
C GLN A 5 -10.34 -17.43 1.81
N ASP A 6 -9.99 -17.36 0.53
CA ASP A 6 -10.87 -16.83 -0.50
C ASP A 6 -11.23 -15.34 -0.34
N ALA A 7 -10.33 -14.49 0.17
CA ALA A 7 -10.55 -13.03 0.30
C ALA A 7 -11.01 -12.34 -1.01
N PHE A 8 -10.74 -12.96 -2.17
CA PHE A 8 -11.18 -12.49 -3.48
C PHE A 8 -12.52 -13.07 -3.97
N LYS A 9 -13.27 -13.81 -3.14
CA LYS A 9 -14.58 -14.42 -3.50
C LYS A 9 -15.64 -13.41 -3.97
N VAL A 10 -15.45 -12.12 -3.69
CA VAL A 10 -16.47 -11.08 -3.89
C VAL A 10 -16.07 -10.03 -4.95
N ALA A 11 -14.91 -10.17 -5.60
CA ALA A 11 -14.48 -9.21 -6.61
C ALA A 11 -15.20 -9.43 -7.95
N ARG A 12 -16.32 -8.72 -8.16
CA ARG A 12 -16.91 -8.57 -9.49
C ARG A 12 -16.05 -7.60 -10.29
N LEU A 13 -15.24 -8.16 -11.19
CA LEU A 13 -14.24 -7.45 -11.96
C LEU A 13 -14.82 -6.99 -13.31
N VAL A 14 -14.78 -5.70 -13.61
CA VAL A 14 -15.07 -5.18 -14.95
C VAL A 14 -13.75 -4.67 -15.55
N ILE A 15 -13.35 -5.27 -16.66
CA ILE A 15 -12.16 -4.85 -17.42
C ILE A 15 -12.63 -3.83 -18.46
N VAL A 16 -12.11 -2.62 -18.39
CA VAL A 16 -12.35 -1.59 -19.41
C VAL A 16 -11.10 -1.42 -20.25
N SER A 17 -11.25 -1.57 -21.56
CA SER A 17 -10.17 -1.35 -22.54
C SER A 17 -10.04 0.15 -22.84
N GLY A 18 -8.96 0.78 -22.38
CA GLY A 18 -8.50 2.09 -22.84
C GLY A 18 -7.46 1.96 -23.97
N SER A 19 -7.41 2.95 -24.86
CA SER A 19 -6.39 3.04 -25.92
C SER A 19 -5.00 3.20 -25.30
N GLY A 20 -4.27 2.07 -25.20
CA GLY A 20 -2.97 1.97 -24.53
C GLY A 20 -2.76 0.69 -23.72
N ILE A 21 -3.77 -0.18 -23.61
CA ILE A 21 -3.71 -1.43 -22.82
C ILE A 21 -3.38 -2.62 -23.75
N THR A 22 -2.23 -3.27 -23.54
CA THR A 22 -1.93 -4.56 -24.18
C THR A 22 -2.73 -5.67 -23.48
N GLN A 23 -3.49 -6.44 -24.25
CA GLN A 23 -4.35 -7.50 -23.73
C GLN A 23 -3.49 -8.63 -23.14
N GLY A 24 -3.58 -8.85 -21.83
CA GLY A 24 -2.95 -10.00 -21.18
C GLY A 24 -3.53 -11.34 -21.64
N ILE A 25 -2.77 -12.42 -21.48
CA ILE A 25 -3.16 -13.78 -21.87
C ILE A 25 -4.46 -14.17 -21.15
N LYS A 26 -5.49 -14.54 -21.92
CA LYS A 26 -6.76 -15.07 -21.42
C LYS A 26 -6.51 -16.38 -20.66
N ARG A 27 -6.80 -16.42 -19.36
CA ARG A 27 -6.98 -17.67 -18.61
C ARG A 27 -8.42 -17.76 -18.14
N ASN A 28 -9.12 -18.79 -18.59
CA ASN A 28 -10.42 -19.16 -18.03
C ASN A 28 -10.17 -19.83 -16.67
N LEU A 29 -10.63 -19.21 -15.59
CA LEU A 29 -10.59 -19.78 -14.25
C LEU A 29 -11.91 -20.52 -14.01
N TYR A 30 -11.84 -21.85 -13.92
CA TYR A 30 -12.97 -22.69 -13.53
C TYR A 30 -12.86 -23.05 -12.05
N LEU A 31 -13.96 -22.92 -11.31
CA LEU A 31 -14.08 -23.36 -9.91
C LEU A 31 -14.88 -24.68 -9.88
N GLU A 32 -14.26 -25.76 -9.43
CA GLU A 32 -15.00 -26.96 -9.03
C GLU A 32 -15.73 -26.68 -7.71
N THR A 33 -17.06 -26.74 -7.76
CA THR A 33 -17.90 -26.71 -6.56
C THR A 33 -18.16 -28.13 -6.08
N ASP A 34 -17.70 -28.43 -4.86
CA ASP A 34 -18.06 -29.65 -4.13
C ASP A 34 -19.59 -29.84 -4.11
N LYS A 35 -20.04 -31.01 -4.54
CA LYS A 35 -21.44 -31.44 -4.48
C LYS A 35 -21.85 -31.64 -3.02
N LYS A 36 -22.60 -30.70 -2.43
CA LYS A 36 -23.50 -31.00 -1.30
C LYS A 36 -24.91 -30.43 -1.51
N LYS A 37 -25.86 -31.33 -1.29
CA LYS A 37 -27.32 -31.20 -1.36
C LYS A 37 -27.83 -30.15 -0.38
N HIS A 38 -28.58 -29.15 -0.85
CA HIS A 38 -29.80 -28.53 -0.29
C HIS A 38 -30.08 -27.20 -1.02
N PRO A 39 -31.34 -26.84 -1.34
CA PRO A 39 -31.65 -25.63 -2.10
C PRO A 39 -31.62 -24.43 -1.15
N VAL A 40 -30.45 -23.82 -0.98
CA VAL A 40 -30.34 -22.53 -0.29
C VAL A 40 -30.89 -21.46 -1.23
N LYS A 41 -31.86 -20.68 -0.73
CA LYS A 41 -32.42 -19.45 -1.32
C LYS A 41 -31.34 -18.72 -2.13
N LYS A 42 -31.53 -18.57 -3.44
CA LYS A 42 -30.64 -17.76 -4.29
C LYS A 42 -30.54 -16.37 -3.67
N ALA A 43 -29.35 -16.02 -3.18
CA ALA A 43 -29.09 -14.67 -2.69
C ALA A 43 -29.25 -13.69 -3.85
N GLU A 44 -30.13 -12.70 -3.69
CA GLU A 44 -30.31 -11.61 -4.64
C GLU A 44 -28.99 -10.83 -4.80
N PRO A 45 -28.45 -10.71 -6.02
CA PRO A 45 -27.18 -10.01 -6.24
C PRO A 45 -27.36 -8.50 -6.05
N TYR A 46 -26.92 -7.96 -4.91
CA TYR A 46 -26.82 -6.51 -4.71
C TYR A 46 -25.50 -5.96 -5.27
N LYS A 47 -25.52 -4.70 -5.73
CA LYS A 47 -24.33 -3.99 -6.22
C LYS A 47 -23.51 -3.52 -5.02
N LEU A 48 -22.29 -4.05 -4.86
CA LEU A 48 -21.39 -3.69 -3.76
C LEU A 48 -20.48 -2.51 -4.12
N ALA A 49 -19.85 -2.55 -5.30
CA ALA A 49 -18.93 -1.52 -5.78
C ALA A 49 -18.82 -1.54 -7.31
N ASP A 50 -18.38 -0.42 -7.88
CA ASP A 50 -17.88 -0.34 -9.25
C ASP A 50 -16.35 -0.46 -9.23
N VAL A 51 -15.80 -1.38 -10.03
CA VAL A 51 -14.35 -1.64 -10.08
C VAL A 51 -13.87 -1.44 -11.51
N ASN A 52 -12.91 -0.53 -11.68
CA ASN A 52 -12.20 -0.32 -12.94
C ASN A 52 -10.78 -0.90 -12.83
N VAL A 53 -10.46 -1.89 -13.65
CA VAL A 53 -9.12 -2.51 -13.67
C VAL A 53 -8.34 -2.01 -14.87
N MET A 54 -7.11 -1.57 -14.61
CA MET A 54 -6.20 -1.04 -15.62
C MET A 54 -4.87 -1.79 -15.56
N ASN A 55 -4.38 -2.25 -16.71
CA ASN A 55 -3.05 -2.85 -16.82
C ASN A 55 -2.11 -1.83 -17.47
N ILE A 56 -1.40 -1.07 -16.63
CA ILE A 56 -0.51 0.01 -17.02
C ILE A 56 0.49 0.24 -15.89
N ASP A 57 1.70 0.71 -16.24
CA ASP A 57 2.67 1.20 -15.27
C ASP A 57 2.08 2.37 -14.46
N ALA A 58 2.19 2.33 -13.13
CA ALA A 58 1.53 3.30 -12.25
C ALA A 58 2.03 4.74 -12.46
N ASP A 59 3.31 4.93 -12.78
CA ASP A 59 3.86 6.27 -13.07
C ASP A 59 3.30 6.83 -14.38
N LYS A 60 3.14 5.97 -15.41
CA LYS A 60 2.44 6.34 -16.64
C LYS A 60 0.97 6.66 -16.38
N PHE A 61 0.27 5.85 -15.57
CA PHE A 61 -1.12 6.08 -15.22
C PHE A 61 -1.34 7.46 -14.60
N LEU A 62 -0.56 7.80 -13.58
CA LEU A 62 -0.61 9.11 -12.92
C LEU A 62 -0.22 10.28 -13.83
N SER A 63 0.41 10.02 -14.97
CA SER A 63 0.77 11.09 -15.92
C SER A 63 -0.35 11.42 -16.90
N VAL A 64 -1.37 10.56 -17.02
CA VAL A 64 -2.44 10.70 -18.03
C VAL A 64 -3.84 10.74 -17.42
N VAL A 65 -4.00 10.19 -16.21
CA VAL A 65 -5.30 10.16 -15.55
C VAL A 65 -5.67 11.55 -15.04
N SER A 66 -6.96 11.87 -15.07
CA SER A 66 -7.51 13.09 -14.47
C SER A 66 -8.30 12.76 -13.21
N GLY A 67 -8.37 13.71 -12.29
CA GLY A 67 -9.19 13.60 -11.08
C GLY A 67 -8.37 13.35 -9.82
N PHE A 68 -9.10 13.17 -8.73
CA PHE A 68 -8.55 13.03 -7.38
C PHE A 68 -9.14 11.81 -6.68
N TRP A 69 -8.37 11.24 -5.76
CA TRP A 69 -8.79 10.14 -4.90
C TRP A 69 -8.72 10.56 -3.44
N ASP A 70 -9.69 10.11 -2.66
CA ASP A 70 -9.69 10.28 -1.19
C ASP A 70 -8.76 9.27 -0.51
N VAL A 71 -8.53 8.12 -1.13
CA VAL A 71 -7.63 7.10 -0.63
C VAL A 71 -6.79 6.56 -1.79
N ILE A 72 -5.47 6.54 -1.60
CA ILE A 72 -4.52 5.89 -2.51
C ILE A 72 -3.76 4.83 -1.72
N ILE A 73 -3.76 3.59 -2.21
CA ILE A 73 -3.01 2.49 -1.60
C ILE A 73 -1.91 2.09 -2.57
N ILE A 74 -0.66 2.18 -2.12
CA ILE A 74 0.53 1.81 -2.87
C ILE A 74 1.05 0.49 -2.30
N ASP A 75 0.63 -0.61 -2.91
CA ASP A 75 1.00 -1.98 -2.58
C ASP A 75 1.90 -2.55 -3.69
N MET A 76 3.17 -2.18 -3.63
CA MET A 76 4.16 -2.55 -4.64
C MET A 76 5.15 -3.56 -4.07
N PRO A 77 5.79 -4.39 -4.92
CA PRO A 77 6.93 -5.20 -4.49
C PRO A 77 8.08 -4.32 -4.00
N ASP A 78 8.89 -4.87 -3.11
CA ASP A 78 10.08 -4.20 -2.58
C ASP A 78 11.03 -3.70 -3.69
N PRO A 79 11.75 -2.58 -3.48
CA PRO A 79 12.50 -1.82 -4.51
C PRO A 79 13.84 -2.45 -4.93
N SER A 80 13.83 -3.75 -5.23
CA SER A 80 15.01 -4.58 -5.56
C SER A 80 15.55 -4.38 -6.98
N THR A 81 14.79 -3.75 -7.87
CA THR A 81 15.21 -3.41 -9.24
C THR A 81 15.07 -1.91 -9.51
N PRO A 82 15.78 -1.37 -10.53
CA PRO A 82 15.60 0.03 -10.94
C PRO A 82 14.14 0.40 -11.27
N GLU A 83 13.40 -0.52 -11.91
CA GLU A 83 12.00 -0.32 -12.30
C GLU A 83 11.06 -0.28 -11.11
N LEU A 84 11.37 -0.98 -10.03
CA LEU A 84 10.60 -0.90 -8.78
C LEU A 84 11.03 0.34 -7.99
N SER A 85 12.34 0.58 -7.84
CA SER A 85 12.88 1.71 -7.09
C SER A 85 12.39 3.08 -7.60
N LYS A 86 12.16 3.24 -8.91
CA LYS A 86 11.57 4.47 -9.47
C LYS A 86 10.16 4.77 -8.92
N LEU A 87 9.38 3.75 -8.55
CA LEU A 87 8.03 3.86 -7.98
C LEU A 87 8.05 4.22 -6.49
N TYR A 88 9.23 4.32 -5.90
CA TYR A 88 9.44 4.85 -4.55
C TYR A 88 10.22 6.17 -4.59
N SER A 89 10.27 6.83 -5.74
CA SER A 89 10.98 8.10 -5.91
C SER A 89 10.15 9.29 -5.45
N ARG A 90 10.83 10.38 -5.07
CA ARG A 90 10.19 11.66 -4.79
C ARG A 90 9.33 12.13 -5.95
N GLU A 91 9.79 11.97 -7.18
CA GLU A 91 9.07 12.41 -8.38
C GLU A 91 7.76 11.64 -8.55
N PHE A 92 7.77 10.33 -8.32
CA PHE A 92 6.56 9.52 -8.31
C PHE A 92 5.58 9.96 -7.21
N TYR A 93 6.06 10.15 -5.97
CA TYR A 93 5.21 10.61 -4.87
C TYR A 93 4.64 12.02 -5.09
N LYS A 94 5.36 12.91 -5.79
CA LYS A 94 4.80 14.20 -6.20
C LYS A 94 3.61 14.05 -7.15
N LYS A 95 3.65 13.10 -8.09
CA LYS A 95 2.50 12.78 -8.95
C LYS A 95 1.35 12.20 -8.14
N VAL A 96 1.63 11.27 -7.21
CA VAL A 96 0.61 10.74 -6.29
C VAL A 96 -0.08 11.89 -5.54
N LYS A 97 0.69 12.84 -5.02
CA LYS A 97 0.16 14.01 -4.30
C LYS A 97 -0.75 14.89 -5.15
N GLN A 98 -0.44 15.08 -6.42
CA GLN A 98 -1.27 15.85 -7.36
C GLN A 98 -2.64 15.21 -7.59
N HIS A 99 -2.76 13.91 -7.36
CA HIS A 99 -3.98 13.14 -7.50
C HIS A 99 -4.66 12.84 -6.16
N LEU A 100 -4.12 13.33 -5.04
CA LEU A 100 -4.74 13.15 -3.72
C LEU A 100 -5.69 14.30 -3.41
N SER A 101 -6.91 13.99 -2.99
CA SER A 101 -7.87 15.01 -2.52
C SER A 101 -7.32 15.77 -1.30
N GLN A 102 -7.83 16.97 -1.02
CA GLN A 102 -7.27 17.84 0.05
C GLN A 102 -7.31 17.23 1.46
N HIS A 103 -8.17 16.23 1.67
CA HIS A 103 -8.29 15.49 2.94
C HIS A 103 -8.00 14.00 2.76
N GLY A 104 -7.47 13.62 1.60
CA GLY A 104 -7.18 12.23 1.28
C GLY A 104 -5.98 11.70 2.04
N LEU A 105 -5.91 10.37 2.10
CA LEU A 105 -4.83 9.61 2.73
C LEU A 105 -4.15 8.70 1.70
N VAL A 106 -2.84 8.56 1.82
CA VAL A 106 -2.04 7.59 1.09
C VAL A 106 -1.49 6.58 2.07
N VAL A 107 -1.56 5.29 1.75
CA VAL A 107 -0.83 4.25 2.46
C VAL A 107 0.19 3.64 1.52
N VAL A 108 1.43 3.51 1.98
CA VAL A 108 2.54 2.97 1.20
C VAL A 108 3.16 1.82 1.98
N GLN A 109 3.20 0.63 1.39
CA GLN A 109 4.04 -0.46 1.91
C GLN A 109 5.51 -0.02 1.84
N ALA A 110 6.29 -0.30 2.88
CA ALA A 110 7.62 0.26 3.03
C ALA A 110 8.67 -0.74 3.55
N THR A 111 8.56 -2.01 3.15
CA THR A 111 9.41 -3.13 3.59
C THR A 111 9.47 -3.29 5.11
N SER A 112 10.47 -3.96 5.66
CA SER A 112 10.59 -4.22 7.11
C SER A 112 11.28 -3.07 7.85
N PRO A 113 10.69 -2.50 8.92
CA PRO A 113 11.36 -1.53 9.78
C PRO A 113 12.48 -2.14 10.63
N TYR A 114 12.56 -3.48 10.68
CA TYR A 114 13.60 -4.21 11.41
C TYR A 114 14.67 -4.77 10.45
N LEU A 115 14.29 -5.65 9.52
CA LEU A 115 15.22 -6.33 8.61
C LEU A 115 15.68 -5.44 7.44
N ALA A 116 14.93 -4.40 7.12
CA ALA A 116 15.20 -3.48 6.03
C ALA A 116 15.10 -2.02 6.50
N LYS A 117 15.52 -1.77 7.76
CA LYS A 117 15.29 -0.52 8.49
C LYS A 117 15.64 0.73 7.68
N GLU A 118 16.81 0.77 7.05
CA GLU A 118 17.24 1.96 6.32
C GLU A 118 16.43 2.17 5.03
N SER A 119 16.00 1.08 4.37
CA SER A 119 15.05 1.16 3.26
C SER A 119 13.69 1.70 3.70
N PHE A 120 13.14 1.20 4.81
CA PHE A 120 11.91 1.70 5.42
C PHE A 120 12.00 3.21 5.72
N LEU A 121 13.06 3.64 6.40
CA LEU A 121 13.27 5.05 6.75
C LEU A 121 13.52 5.93 5.51
N CYS A 122 14.20 5.43 4.49
CA CYS A 122 14.41 6.16 3.24
C CYS A 122 13.10 6.41 2.49
N ILE A 123 12.18 5.45 2.48
CA ILE A 123 10.84 5.62 1.91
C ILE A 123 10.09 6.74 2.63
N GLY A 124 10.09 6.75 3.97
CA GLY A 124 9.51 7.82 4.79
C GLY A 124 10.07 9.20 4.47
N ARG A 125 11.40 9.35 4.48
CA ARG A 125 12.09 10.61 4.12
C ARG A 125 11.76 11.06 2.70
N THR A 126 11.56 10.12 1.78
CA THR A 126 11.24 10.43 0.39
C THR A 126 9.80 10.93 0.23
N LEU A 127 8.85 10.39 0.99
CA LEU A 127 7.48 10.93 1.09
C LEU A 127 7.49 12.36 1.66
N GLU A 128 8.25 12.60 2.73
CA GLU A 128 8.42 13.93 3.31
C GLU A 128 9.03 14.93 2.31
N ASN A 129 10.03 14.51 1.52
CA ASN A 129 10.62 15.34 0.47
C ASN A 129 9.67 15.59 -0.71
N ALA A 130 8.63 14.77 -0.88
CA ALA A 130 7.49 15.03 -1.77
C ALA A 130 6.42 15.92 -1.12
N ALA A 131 6.72 16.51 0.04
CA ALA A 131 5.88 17.40 0.84
C ALA A 131 4.63 16.72 1.42
N PHE A 132 4.73 15.45 1.80
CA PHE A 132 3.74 14.80 2.66
C PHE A 132 4.08 15.00 4.14
N GLU A 133 3.06 15.10 4.98
CA GLU A 133 3.17 14.68 6.37
C GLU A 133 3.08 13.16 6.44
N THR A 134 3.80 12.52 7.36
CA THR A 134 3.86 11.05 7.44
C THR A 134 3.69 10.50 8.86
N LEU A 135 3.16 9.28 8.93
CA LEU A 135 3.04 8.48 10.15
C LEU A 135 3.46 7.03 9.82
N PRO A 136 4.62 6.56 10.31
CA PRO A 136 5.02 5.18 10.18
C PRO A 136 4.14 4.27 11.05
N PHE A 137 3.91 3.05 10.58
CA PHE A 137 3.28 1.99 11.34
C PHE A 137 3.77 0.62 10.86
N HIS A 138 3.61 -0.40 11.68
CA HIS A 138 4.16 -1.73 11.40
C HIS A 138 3.35 -2.84 12.06
N GLU A 139 3.45 -4.04 11.52
CA GLU A 139 2.82 -5.24 12.08
C GLU A 139 3.67 -6.46 11.71
N ASN A 140 3.70 -7.45 12.61
CA ASN A 140 4.31 -8.74 12.35
C ASN A 140 3.39 -9.59 11.48
N VAL A 141 3.69 -9.63 10.18
CA VAL A 141 2.98 -10.47 9.22
C VAL A 141 3.61 -11.87 9.25
N PRO A 142 2.89 -12.96 9.60
CA PRO A 142 3.50 -14.26 9.88
C PRO A 142 4.37 -14.87 8.76
N SER A 143 4.16 -14.48 7.50
CA SER A 143 4.95 -14.95 6.36
C SER A 143 6.15 -14.07 6.03
N PHE A 144 6.22 -12.85 6.57
CA PHE A 144 7.23 -11.83 6.23
C PHE A 144 8.00 -11.30 7.44
N GLY A 145 7.52 -11.55 8.66
CA GLY A 145 8.04 -10.95 9.89
C GLY A 145 7.50 -9.54 10.08
N ASP A 146 8.28 -8.71 10.77
CA ASP A 146 7.94 -7.31 11.01
C ASP A 146 7.91 -6.52 9.69
N TRP A 147 6.73 -6.05 9.31
CA TRP A 147 6.47 -5.39 8.05
C TRP A 147 5.93 -3.98 8.29
N GLY A 148 6.35 -3.03 7.46
CA GLY A 148 6.16 -1.61 7.69
C GLY A 148 5.39 -0.92 6.58
N TRP A 149 4.72 0.14 6.97
CA TRP A 149 3.99 1.04 6.09
C TRP A 149 4.16 2.49 6.54
N TYR A 150 3.85 3.41 5.62
CA TYR A 150 3.64 4.82 5.94
C TYR A 150 2.22 5.23 5.56
N LEU A 151 1.54 5.86 6.50
CA LEU A 151 0.40 6.72 6.21
C LEU A 151 0.94 8.11 5.85
N ALA A 152 0.44 8.70 4.76
CA ALA A 152 0.88 9.99 4.27
C ALA A 152 -0.29 10.87 3.81
N TRP A 153 -0.21 12.18 4.01
CA TRP A 153 -1.28 13.12 3.69
C TRP A 153 -0.77 14.55 3.46
N HIS A 154 -1.65 15.43 2.97
CA HIS A 154 -1.28 16.82 2.72
C HIS A 154 -0.97 17.59 4.02
N PRO A 155 0.06 18.46 4.06
CA PRO A 155 0.43 19.20 5.27
C PRO A 155 -0.62 20.19 5.82
N ASN A 156 -1.69 20.45 5.07
CA ASN A 156 -2.83 21.24 5.56
C ASN A 156 -3.59 20.55 6.70
N VAL A 157 -3.40 19.24 6.90
CA VAL A 157 -3.92 18.48 8.03
C VAL A 157 -2.77 18.17 8.99
N THR A 158 -2.90 18.56 10.26
CA THR A 158 -1.86 18.32 11.25
C THR A 158 -1.80 16.85 11.67
N LYS A 159 -0.60 16.36 12.00
CA LYS A 159 -0.41 15.01 12.56
C LYS A 159 -1.27 14.76 13.80
N ALA A 160 -1.40 15.74 14.69
CA ALA A 160 -2.26 15.64 15.87
C ALA A 160 -3.73 15.34 15.52
N LYS A 161 -4.26 15.93 14.44
CA LYS A 161 -5.62 15.67 13.96
C LYS A 161 -5.79 14.25 13.41
N ILE A 162 -4.76 13.72 12.74
CA ILE A 162 -4.76 12.32 12.30
C ILE A 162 -4.72 11.38 13.51
N LEU A 163 -3.86 11.64 14.50
CA LEU A 163 -3.79 10.84 15.72
C LEU A 163 -5.12 10.87 16.51
N ASP A 164 -5.78 12.01 16.61
CA ASP A 164 -7.12 12.11 17.23
C ASP A 164 -8.18 11.28 16.50
N ARG A 165 -8.12 11.22 15.16
CA ARG A 165 -9.00 10.36 14.35
C ARG A 165 -8.73 8.87 14.61
N ILE A 166 -7.46 8.49 14.71
CA ILE A 166 -7.06 7.10 15.00
C ILE A 166 -7.50 6.71 16.41
N GLU A 167 -7.40 7.63 17.37
CA GLU A 167 -7.84 7.37 18.74
C GLU A 167 -9.34 7.05 18.83
N LYS A 168 -10.14 7.70 17.98
CA LYS A 168 -11.60 7.53 17.90
C LYS A 168 -12.03 6.53 16.82
N LEU A 169 -11.10 5.78 16.24
CA LEU A 169 -11.37 4.87 15.13
C LEU A 169 -12.37 3.78 15.57
N THR A 170 -13.44 3.61 14.79
CA THR A 170 -14.32 2.45 14.86
C THR A 170 -14.18 1.63 13.59
N ILE A 171 -14.34 0.31 13.71
CA ILE A 171 -14.32 -0.61 12.57
C ILE A 171 -15.68 -1.27 12.50
N ASP A 172 -16.50 -0.80 11.56
CA ASP A 172 -17.90 -1.20 11.45
C ASP A 172 -18.10 -2.37 10.46
N VAL A 173 -16.99 -2.90 9.92
CA VAL A 173 -16.97 -4.05 9.01
C VAL A 173 -16.42 -5.29 9.72
N PRO A 174 -16.90 -6.50 9.40
CA PRO A 174 -16.33 -7.72 9.97
C PRO A 174 -14.87 -7.89 9.57
N THR A 175 -13.97 -8.00 10.55
CA THR A 175 -12.54 -8.25 10.36
C THR A 175 -12.12 -9.57 11.02
N ARG A 176 -11.02 -10.14 10.56
CA ARG A 176 -10.40 -11.35 11.17
C ARG A 176 -9.14 -11.05 11.97
N PHE A 177 -8.61 -9.84 11.82
CA PHE A 177 -7.32 -9.45 12.38
C PHE A 177 -7.42 -8.05 12.98
N LEU A 178 -7.74 -7.07 12.14
CA LEU A 178 -7.73 -5.66 12.51
C LEU A 178 -8.82 -5.32 13.54
N THR A 179 -8.44 -4.79 14.68
CA THR A 179 -9.30 -4.06 15.62
C THR A 179 -8.75 -2.64 15.80
N PRO A 180 -9.53 -1.68 16.34
CA PRO A 180 -9.00 -0.36 16.67
C PRO A 180 -7.77 -0.43 17.58
N GLU A 181 -7.75 -1.33 18.55
CA GLU A 181 -6.64 -1.52 19.49
C GLU A 181 -5.40 -2.08 18.80
N VAL A 182 -5.58 -3.06 17.89
CA VAL A 182 -4.48 -3.60 17.07
C VAL A 182 -3.88 -2.46 16.24
N PHE A 183 -4.68 -1.71 15.49
CA PHE A 183 -4.17 -0.62 14.65
C PHE A 183 -3.45 0.47 15.45
N LYS A 184 -3.94 0.79 16.65
CA LYS A 184 -3.24 1.73 17.56
C LYS A 184 -1.88 1.19 17.99
N SER A 185 -1.78 -0.12 18.24
CA SER A 185 -0.51 -0.76 18.62
C SER A 185 0.51 -0.79 17.47
N GLU A 186 0.05 -0.85 16.22
CA GLU A 186 0.91 -0.78 15.02
C GLU A 186 1.67 0.55 14.89
N LEU A 187 1.25 1.61 15.61
CA LEU A 187 1.93 2.91 15.65
C LEU A 187 3.10 2.95 16.63
N ILE A 188 3.29 1.90 17.45
CA ILE A 188 4.20 1.92 18.60
C ILE A 188 5.54 1.28 18.23
N PHE A 189 6.57 2.12 18.14
CA PHE A 189 7.94 1.69 17.94
C PHE A 189 8.73 1.70 19.25
N GLY A 190 9.66 0.74 19.39
CA GLY A 190 10.61 0.72 20.50
C GLY A 190 11.52 1.96 20.51
N LYS A 191 12.15 2.22 21.66
CA LYS A 191 13.10 3.34 21.80
C LYS A 191 14.22 3.20 20.76
N ASP A 192 14.50 4.28 20.05
CA ASP A 192 15.53 4.38 19.00
C ASP A 192 15.34 3.44 17.80
N ALA A 193 14.21 2.72 17.70
CA ALA A 193 13.92 1.80 16.60
C ALA A 193 13.98 2.51 15.23
N LEU A 194 13.49 3.74 15.17
CA LEU A 194 13.49 4.58 13.95
C LEU A 194 14.67 5.56 13.87
N ALA A 195 15.65 5.47 14.78
CA ALA A 195 16.80 6.36 14.76
C ALA A 195 17.76 6.00 13.60
N THR A 196 18.14 7.00 12.80
CA THR A 196 19.17 6.89 11.76
C THR A 196 19.88 8.23 11.55
N THR A 197 21.15 8.18 11.18
CA THR A 197 21.93 9.34 10.75
C THR A 197 21.83 9.57 9.24
N ASN A 198 21.35 8.58 8.47
CA ASN A 198 21.20 8.70 7.02
C ASN A 198 20.10 9.71 6.66
N LYS A 199 20.39 10.59 5.69
CA LYS A 199 19.49 11.66 5.20
C LYS A 199 19.20 11.54 3.70
N GLN A 200 19.65 10.47 3.07
CA GLN A 200 19.47 10.28 1.63
C GLN A 200 17.99 10.09 1.30
N VAL A 201 17.61 10.68 0.16
CA VAL A 201 16.26 10.67 -0.41
C VAL A 201 16.32 9.97 -1.76
N ASN A 202 15.36 9.08 -2.00
CA ASN A 202 15.26 8.38 -3.26
C ASN A 202 14.68 9.28 -4.35
N THR A 203 15.41 9.47 -5.44
CA THR A 203 14.96 10.24 -6.60
C THR A 203 15.23 9.45 -7.87
N ILE A 204 14.58 9.80 -8.98
CA ILE A 204 14.82 9.12 -10.27
C ILE A 204 16.30 9.20 -10.67
N LEU A 205 16.95 10.34 -10.44
CA LEU A 205 18.36 10.57 -10.82
C LEU A 205 19.37 10.04 -9.79
N TYR A 206 18.91 9.76 -8.58
CA TYR A 206 19.73 9.22 -7.50
C TYR A 206 18.93 8.14 -6.76
N PRO A 207 18.84 6.91 -7.33
CA PRO A 207 17.99 5.84 -6.84
C PRO A 207 18.64 5.11 -5.65
N VAL A 208 18.95 5.85 -4.58
CA VAL A 208 19.65 5.34 -3.40
C VAL A 208 18.96 4.14 -2.76
N LEU A 209 17.62 4.08 -2.85
CA LEU A 209 16.84 3.01 -2.25
C LEU A 209 17.16 1.65 -2.84
N LEU A 210 17.56 1.59 -4.12
CA LEU A 210 17.99 0.35 -4.75
C LEU A 210 19.25 -0.23 -4.06
N SER A 211 20.19 0.65 -3.70
CA SER A 211 21.42 0.26 -3.01
C SER A 211 21.14 -0.15 -1.57
N LEU A 212 20.36 0.66 -0.84
CA LEU A 212 19.99 0.37 0.56
C LEU A 212 19.25 -0.98 0.66
N TYR A 213 18.36 -1.26 -0.28
CA TYR A 213 17.63 -2.53 -0.28
C TYR A 213 18.54 -3.72 -0.60
N ASN A 214 19.30 -3.66 -1.69
CA ASN A 214 20.07 -4.82 -2.15
C ASN A 214 21.33 -5.11 -1.33
N HIS A 215 21.87 -4.14 -0.59
CA HIS A 215 23.13 -4.29 0.13
C HIS A 215 23.02 -4.21 1.65
N GLU A 216 21.97 -3.60 2.19
CA GLU A 216 21.83 -3.35 3.63
C GLU A 216 20.56 -3.96 4.23
N SER A 217 19.67 -4.54 3.41
CA SER A 217 18.41 -5.13 3.87
C SER A 217 18.46 -6.65 3.80
N TRP A 218 17.70 -7.30 4.70
CA TRP A 218 17.56 -8.76 4.79
C TRP A 218 18.88 -9.50 5.02
N LEU A 219 19.87 -8.81 5.59
CA LEU A 219 21.09 -9.43 6.07
C LEU A 219 20.76 -10.19 7.36
N LEU A 220 20.78 -11.51 7.27
CA LEU A 220 20.82 -12.38 8.43
C LEU A 220 22.30 -12.64 8.68
N ASP A 221 22.83 -12.05 9.75
CA ASP A 221 24.18 -12.36 10.25
C ASP A 221 24.32 -13.86 10.58
#